data_AF-A0A956UB06-F1
#
_entry.id   AF-A0A956UB06-F1
#
_cell.length_a   1.000
_cell.length_b   1.000
_cell.length_c   1.000
_cell.angle_alpha   90.00
_cell.angle_beta   90.00
_cell.angle_gamma   90.00
#
_symmetry.space_group_name_H-M   'P 1'
#
loop_
_entity.id
_entity.type
_entity.pdbx_description
1 polymer ?
#
loop_
_entity_poly.entity_id
_entity_poly.type
_entity_poly.pdbx_seq_one_letter_code
_entity_poly.pdbx_strand_id
1 'polypeptide(L)' 'IEGKKAKKKGDGDLIVKVEGTSKPVHVRLTNKTPEIIKISKGDELIVTTSGGTENTSRIEIKRLQKGDYRVDARIEM' A
#
# COMPACT_ATOMS: atom_id res chain seq x y z
N ILE A 1 -9.39 -31.32 9.26
CA ILE A 1 -9.21 -30.71 7.92
C ILE A 1 -8.83 -29.25 8.16
N GLU A 2 -7.53 -28.94 8.15
CA GLU A 2 -7.05 -27.57 8.32
C GLU A 2 -7.38 -26.76 7.07
N GLY A 3 -8.37 -25.87 7.20
CA GLY A 3 -8.77 -24.96 6.14
C GLY A 3 -7.64 -23.97 5.86
N LYS A 4 -6.92 -24.17 4.76
CA LYS A 4 -6.03 -23.16 4.18
C LYS A 4 -6.86 -21.89 3.96
N LYS A 5 -6.67 -20.88 4.82
CA LYS A 5 -7.22 -19.53 4.62
C LYS A 5 -6.67 -19.02 3.28
N ALA A 6 -7.47 -19.09 2.23
CA ALA A 6 -7.17 -18.39 0.99
C ALA A 6 -6.94 -16.91 1.33
N LYS A 7 -5.73 -16.41 1.08
CA LYS A 7 -5.47 -14.97 1.06
C LYS A 7 -6.48 -14.39 0.07
N LYS A 8 -7.52 -13.72 0.58
CA LYS A 8 -8.43 -12.95 -0.26
C LYS A 8 -7.55 -11.89 -0.93
N LYS A 9 -7.29 -12.07 -2.23
CA LYS A 9 -6.64 -11.09 -3.09
C LYS A 9 -7.35 -9.75 -2.86
N GLY A 10 -6.58 -8.67 -2.70
CA GLY A 10 -7.14 -7.33 -2.62
C GLY A 10 -8.04 -7.07 -3.83
N ASP A 11 -9.13 -6.36 -3.65
CA ASP A 11 -10.04 -5.93 -4.71
C ASP A 11 -9.61 -4.59 -5.34
N GLY A 12 -8.43 -4.09 -4.97
CA GLY A 12 -7.77 -2.95 -5.60
C GLY A 12 -6.28 -2.87 -5.25
N ASP A 13 -5.60 -1.95 -5.92
CA ASP A 13 -4.19 -1.67 -5.71
C ASP A 13 -3.97 -0.18 -5.46
N LEU A 14 -3.13 0.13 -4.46
CA LEU A 14 -2.52 1.44 -4.30
C LEU A 14 -1.12 1.38 -4.90
N ILE A 15 -0.85 2.26 -5.87
CA ILE A 15 0.48 2.37 -6.50
C ILE A 15 1.15 3.64 -5.99
N VAL A 16 2.32 3.46 -5.38
CA VAL A 16 3.20 4.57 -4.99
C VAL A 16 4.29 4.68 -6.04
N LYS A 17 4.43 5.86 -6.65
CA LYS A 17 5.51 6.18 -7.59
C LYS A 17 6.36 7.30 -7.02
N VAL A 18 7.67 7.13 -7.04
CA VAL A 18 8.62 8.16 -6.61
C VAL A 18 9.34 8.71 -7.84
N GLU A 19 9.23 10.01 -8.04
CA GLU A 19 9.88 10.71 -9.16
C GLU A 19 11.12 11.48 -8.69
N GLY A 20 12.00 11.86 -9.62
CA GLY A 20 13.22 12.61 -9.31
C GLY A 20 14.42 11.77 -8.83
N THR A 21 14.25 10.45 -8.67
CA THR A 21 15.36 9.53 -8.36
C THR A 21 15.11 8.15 -8.98
N SER A 22 16.19 7.48 -9.39
CA SER A 22 16.18 6.08 -9.81
C SER A 22 16.62 5.12 -8.69
N LYS A 23 17.00 5.65 -7.52
CA LYS A 23 17.30 4.83 -6.35
C LYS A 23 16.00 4.37 -5.68
N PRO A 24 15.96 3.14 -5.13
CA PRO A 24 14.89 2.72 -4.23
C PRO A 24 14.70 3.71 -3.07
N VAL A 25 13.46 3.97 -2.69
CA VAL A 25 13.09 4.90 -1.62
C VAL A 25 12.16 4.20 -0.64
N HIS A 26 12.40 4.43 0.65
CA HIS A 26 11.50 3.99 1.72
C HIS A 26 10.35 4.98 1.87
N VAL A 27 9.13 4.49 1.79
CA VAL A 27 7.92 5.29 1.94
C VAL A 27 7.05 4.67 3.03
N ARG A 28 6.76 5.45 4.07
CA ARG A 28 5.75 5.11 5.07
C ARG A 28 4.38 5.51 4.53
N LEU A 29 3.47 4.54 4.51
CA LEU A 29 2.05 4.71 4.21
C LEU A 29 1.26 4.61 5.51
N THR A 30 0.33 5.54 5.73
CA THR A 30 -0.59 5.53 6.87
C THR A 30 -2.01 5.66 6.34
N ASN A 31 -2.82 4.62 6.53
CA ASN A 31 -4.25 4.65 6.26
C ASN A 31 -4.98 5.44 7.35
N LYS A 32 -5.60 6.55 6.98
CA LYS A 32 -6.37 7.40 7.91
C LYS A 32 -7.84 7.01 8.00
N THR A 33 -8.27 6.04 7.19
CA THR A 33 -9.66 5.57 7.07
C THR A 33 -9.71 4.02 7.03
N PRO A 34 -9.28 3.33 8.10
CA PRO A 34 -9.22 1.86 8.18
C PRO A 34 -10.58 1.16 8.10
N GLU A 35 -11.65 1.88 8.32
CA GLU A 35 -13.03 1.45 8.15
C GLU A 35 -13.50 1.44 6.69
N ILE A 36 -12.87 2.21 5.79
CA ILE A 36 -13.22 2.30 4.36
C ILE A 36 -12.39 1.32 3.52
N ILE A 37 -11.07 1.31 3.75
CA ILE A 37 -10.13 0.39 3.10
C ILE A 37 -9.21 -0.26 4.13
N LYS A 38 -8.73 -1.46 3.85
CA LYS A 38 -7.63 -2.10 4.58
C LYS A 38 -6.41 -2.26 3.70
N ILE A 39 -5.26 -1.86 4.21
CA ILE A 39 -3.96 -2.16 3.61
C ILE A 39 -3.50 -3.52 4.15
N SER A 40 -2.99 -4.39 3.27
CA SER A 40 -2.70 -5.80 3.55
C SER A 40 -1.83 -6.09 4.78
N LYS A 41 -1.03 -5.12 5.24
CA LYS A 41 -0.11 -5.26 6.38
C LYS A 41 -0.48 -4.43 7.62
N GLY A 42 -1.65 -3.79 7.64
CA GLY A 42 -2.13 -2.95 8.75
C GLY A 42 -2.34 -1.50 8.34
N ASP A 43 -2.64 -0.65 9.32
CA ASP A 43 -2.94 0.77 9.08
C ASP A 43 -1.68 1.60 8.80
N GLU A 44 -0.50 1.06 9.14
CA GLU A 44 0.80 1.60 8.77
C GLU A 44 1.62 0.55 8.03
N LEU A 45 2.30 0.98 6.98
CA LEU A 45 3.15 0.12 6.16
C LEU A 45 4.34 0.90 5.61
N ILE A 46 5.55 0.42 5.87
CA ILE A 46 6.74 0.89 5.15
C ILE A 46 6.94 0.02 3.91
N VAL A 47 7.02 0.66 2.75
CA VAL A 47 7.36 0.01 1.48
C VAL A 47 8.67 0.55 0.95
N THR A 48 9.38 -0.30 0.20
CA THR A 48 10.51 0.12 -0.62
C THR A 48 10.08 0.12 -2.07
N THR A 49 10.31 1.20 -2.78
CA THR A 49 10.06 1.26 -4.23
C THR A 49 11.11 0.47 -5.00
N SER A 50 10.79 0.07 -6.24
CA SER A 50 11.67 -0.75 -7.09
C SER A 50 12.99 -0.07 -7.47
N GLY A 51 13.08 1.26 -7.39
CA GLY A 51 14.08 2.02 -8.13
C GLY A 51 13.88 1.91 -9.64
N GLY A 52 14.92 2.29 -10.39
CA GLY A 52 14.91 2.32 -11.85
C GLY A 52 14.02 3.41 -12.43
N THR A 53 13.66 3.27 -13.71
CA THR A 53 12.84 4.25 -14.44
C THR A 53 11.44 4.41 -13.86
N GLU A 54 10.85 3.31 -13.41
CA GLU A 54 9.48 3.32 -12.86
C GLU A 54 9.45 3.77 -11.40
N ASN A 55 10.41 3.31 -10.60
CA ASN A 55 10.53 3.57 -9.16
C ASN A 55 9.19 3.51 -8.41
N THR A 56 8.52 2.35 -8.47
CA THR A 56 7.19 2.14 -7.92
C THR A 56 7.13 1.09 -6.81
N SER A 57 6.05 1.12 -6.02
CA SER A 57 5.64 0.04 -5.13
C SER A 57 4.13 -0.18 -5.26
N ARG A 58 3.71 -1.45 -5.34
CA ARG A 58 2.29 -1.84 -5.46
C ARG A 58 1.83 -2.48 -4.16
N ILE A 59 0.74 -1.97 -3.62
CA ILE A 59 0.18 -2.38 -2.34
C ILE A 59 -1.25 -2.86 -2.57
N GLU A 60 -1.50 -4.14 -2.27
CA GLU A 60 -2.86 -4.67 -2.28
C GLU A 60 -3.68 -4.02 -1.17
N ILE A 61 -4.84 -3.49 -1.57
CA ILE A 61 -5.86 -2.96 -0.66
C ILE A 61 -7.13 -3.80 -0.73
N LYS A 62 -7.89 -3.77 0.35
CA LYS A 62 -9.21 -4.36 0.43
C LYS A 62 -10.24 -3.27 0.73
N ARG A 63 -11.22 -3.06 -0.15
CA ARG A 63 -12.37 -2.21 0.11
C ARG A 63 -13.29 -2.88 1.12
N LEU A 64 -13.70 -2.13 2.13
CA LEU A 64 -14.62 -2.62 3.16
C LEU A 64 -16.02 -2.07 2.97
N GLN A 65 -16.14 -0.78 2.68
CA GLN A 65 -17.41 -0.11 2.44
C GLN A 65 -17.24 1.06 1.46
N LYS A 66 -18.37 1.64 1.02
CA LYS A 66 -18.37 2.84 0.19
C LYS A 66 -18.05 4.06 1.04
N GLY A 67 -17.25 4.98 0.50
CA GLY A 67 -16.89 6.24 1.15
C GLY A 67 -15.55 6.76 0.63
N ASP A 68 -15.22 7.98 1.04
CA ASP A 68 -13.92 8.58 0.76
C ASP A 68 -12.85 7.92 1.62
N TYR A 69 -11.68 7.68 1.06
CA TYR A 69 -10.55 7.11 1.77
C TYR A 69 -9.35 8.06 1.72
N ARG A 70 -8.49 7.99 2.73
CA ARG A 70 -7.26 8.78 2.79
C ARG A 70 -6.09 7.92 3.22
N VAL A 71 -5.02 7.97 2.42
CA VAL A 71 -3.72 7.38 2.75
C VAL A 71 -2.68 8.49 2.68
N ASP A 72 -1.99 8.73 3.78
CA ASP A 72 -0.85 9.62 3.80
C ASP A 72 0.42 8.85 3.41
N ALA A 73 1.28 9.45 2.60
CA ALA A 73 2.56 8.90 2.20
C ALA A 73 3.70 9.83 2.61
N ARG A 74 4.72 9.30 3.28
CA ARG A 74 5.89 10.05 3.74
C ARG A 74 7.17 9.34 3.32
N ILE A 75 8.07 10.07 2.68
CA ILE A 75 9.42 9.58 2.39
C ILE A 75 10.20 9.52 3.70
N GLU A 76 10.80 8.36 3.99
CA GLU A 76 11.77 8.21 5.06
C GLU A 76 13.17 8.27 4.46
N MET A 77 14.03 9.10 5.07
CA MET A 77 15.43 9.31 4.69
C MET A 77 16.34 8.46 5.55
#